data_AF-A0A453EI58-F1
#
_entry.id   AF-A0A453EI58-F1
#
_cell.length_a   1.000
_cell.length_b   1.000
_cell.length_c   1.000
_cell.angle_alpha   90.00
_cell.angle_beta   90.00
_cell.angle_gamma   90.00
#
_symmetry.space_group_name_H-M   'P 1'
#
loop_
_entity.id
_entity.type
_entity.pdbx_description
1 polymer ?
#
loop_
_entity_poly.entity_id
_entity_poly.type
_entity_poly.pdbx_seq_one_letter_code
_entity_poly.pdbx_strand_id
1 'polypeptide(L)'
;QHTVSWYRETELGKLASSTMGGVRQQLMAAVLVAVALMATAAEGYITQKTWGAIRRANRAGPFVGLVVPNTYEMVPVLESPSFVASKSVPNMDIQG
;
A
#
# COMPACT_ATOMS: atom_id res chain seq x y z
N GLN A 1 -19.96 -37.96 -43.50
CA GLN A 1 -19.38 -37.87 -42.13
C GLN A 1 -18.28 -36.80 -41.99
N HIS A 2 -17.63 -36.34 -43.08
CA HIS A 2 -16.53 -35.36 -43.01
C HIS A 2 -16.93 -33.90 -42.65
N THR A 3 -18.17 -33.49 -42.89
CA THR A 3 -18.61 -32.09 -42.70
C THR A 3 -18.83 -31.69 -41.24
N VAL A 4 -19.17 -32.67 -40.39
CA VAL A 4 -19.41 -32.45 -38.94
C VAL A 4 -18.10 -32.32 -38.17
N SER A 5 -17.01 -32.94 -38.66
CA SER A 5 -15.68 -32.87 -38.04
C SER A 5 -15.09 -31.47 -38.11
N TRP A 6 -15.17 -30.84 -39.29
CA TRP A 6 -14.64 -29.48 -39.52
C TRP A 6 -15.35 -28.40 -38.70
N TYR A 7 -16.67 -28.50 -38.56
CA TYR A 7 -17.45 -27.58 -37.74
C TYR A 7 -17.08 -27.70 -36.25
N ARG A 8 -16.81 -28.92 -35.77
CA ARG A 8 -16.41 -29.16 -34.39
C ARG A 8 -15.03 -28.58 -34.07
N GLU A 9 -14.05 -28.75 -34.97
CA GLU A 9 -12.70 -28.21 -34.78
C GLU A 9 -12.66 -26.67 -34.79
N THR A 10 -13.48 -26.03 -35.64
CA THR A 10 -13.56 -24.56 -35.70
C THR A 10 -14.20 -23.97 -34.45
N GLU A 11 -15.26 -24.58 -33.92
CA GLU A 11 -15.88 -24.14 -32.66
C GLU A 11 -14.95 -24.35 -31.45
N LEU A 12 -14.21 -25.46 -31.40
CA LEU A 12 -13.18 -25.69 -30.37
C LEU A 12 -12.05 -24.65 -30.42
N GLY A 13 -11.59 -24.28 -31.61
CA GLY A 13 -10.57 -23.23 -31.79
C GLY A 13 -11.05 -21.83 -31.37
N LYS A 14 -12.32 -21.51 -31.61
CA LYS A 14 -12.94 -20.26 -31.14
C LYS A 14 -13.09 -20.24 -29.62
N LEU A 15 -13.52 -21.34 -29.02
CA LEU A 15 -13.67 -21.47 -27.57
C LEU A 15 -12.30 -21.37 -26.86
N ALA A 16 -11.27 -22.02 -27.39
CA ALA A 16 -9.90 -21.96 -26.87
C ALA A 16 -9.30 -20.54 -26.97
N SER A 17 -9.53 -19.84 -28.09
CA SER A 17 -9.04 -18.46 -28.26
C SER A 17 -9.79 -17.46 -27.38
N SER A 18 -11.10 -17.64 -27.19
CA SER A 18 -11.94 -16.85 -26.26
C SER A 18 -11.52 -17.05 -24.80
N THR A 19 -11.27 -18.30 -24.38
CA THR A 19 -10.79 -18.60 -23.02
C THR A 19 -9.39 -18.06 -22.79
N MET A 20 -8.47 -18.18 -23.75
CA MET A 20 -7.13 -17.56 -23.65
C MET A 20 -7.17 -16.03 -23.63
N GLY A 21 -8.11 -15.40 -24.33
CA GLY A 21 -8.36 -13.96 -24.24
C GLY A 21 -8.84 -13.53 -22.85
N GLY A 22 -9.79 -14.29 -22.28
CA GLY A 22 -10.29 -14.08 -20.92
C GLY A 22 -9.21 -14.26 -19.86
N VAL A 23 -8.39 -15.30 -19.95
CA VAL A 23 -7.27 -15.55 -19.02
C VAL A 23 -6.23 -14.43 -19.09
N ARG A 24 -5.87 -13.98 -20.31
CA ARG A 24 -4.94 -12.85 -20.48
C ARG A 24 -5.48 -11.57 -19.85
N GLN A 25 -6.77 -11.27 -20.04
CA GLN A 25 -7.40 -10.08 -19.48
C GLN A 25 -7.50 -10.15 -17.96
N GLN A 26 -7.80 -11.33 -17.39
CA GLN A 26 -7.77 -11.55 -15.94
C GLN A 26 -6.36 -11.38 -15.35
N LEU A 27 -5.33 -11.89 -16.02
CA LEU A 27 -3.94 -11.71 -15.59
C LEU A 27 -3.53 -10.24 -15.61
N MET A 28 -3.87 -9.50 -16.67
CA MET A 28 -3.60 -8.06 -16.75
C MET A 28 -4.33 -7.27 -15.67
N ALA A 29 -5.59 -7.61 -15.38
CA ALA A 29 -6.35 -7.01 -14.29
C ALA A 29 -5.73 -7.30 -12.92
N ALA A 30 -5.29 -8.54 -12.68
CA ALA A 30 -4.62 -8.93 -11.44
C ALA A 30 -3.30 -8.17 -11.22
N VAL A 31 -2.51 -7.98 -12.29
CA VAL A 31 -1.27 -7.17 -12.24
C VAL A 31 -1.59 -5.72 -11.93
N LEU A 32 -2.61 -5.12 -12.56
CA LEU A 32 -3.03 -3.75 -12.29
C LEU A 32 -3.48 -3.55 -10.83
N VAL A 33 -4.26 -4.50 -10.29
CA VAL A 33 -4.68 -4.49 -8.89
C VAL A 33 -3.47 -4.61 -7.95
N ALA A 34 -2.53 -5.52 -8.24
CA ALA A 34 -1.32 -5.67 -7.42
C ALA A 34 -0.47 -4.38 -7.41
N VAL A 35 -0.31 -3.72 -8.56
CA VAL A 35 0.41 -2.44 -8.66
C VAL A 35 -0.31 -1.33 -7.89
N ALA A 36 -1.64 -1.25 -7.99
CA ALA A 36 -2.44 -0.27 -7.25
C ALA A 36 -2.30 -0.46 -5.73
N LEU A 37 -2.32 -1.72 -5.25
CA LEU A 37 -2.13 -2.04 -3.83
C LEU A 37 -0.72 -1.69 -3.33
N MET A 38 0.31 -1.88 -4.15
CA MET A 38 1.68 -1.45 -3.81
C MET A 38 1.83 0.08 -3.79
N ALA A 39 1.10 0.79 -4.65
CA ALA A 39 1.12 2.26 -4.70
C ALA A 39 0.41 2.92 -3.50
N THR A 40 -0.50 2.20 -2.83
CA THR A 40 -1.19 2.70 -1.62
C THR A 40 -0.40 2.53 -0.32
N ALA A 41 0.71 1.77 -0.34
CA ALA A 41 1.59 1.63 0.81
C ALA A 41 2.54 2.83 0.93
N ALA A 42 1.99 3.97 1.39
CA ALA A 42 2.78 5.10 1.83
C ALA A 42 2.68 5.21 3.37
N GLU A 43 3.15 4.18 4.07
CA GLU A 43 3.37 4.27 5.51
C GLU A 43 4.69 4.99 5.81
N GLY A 44 4.58 6.10 6.54
CA GLY A 44 5.63 6.91 7.18
C GLY A 44 7.08 6.55 6.85
N TYR A 45 7.66 7.20 5.84
CA TYR A 45 9.07 7.07 5.53
C TYR A 45 9.93 7.75 6.62
N ILE A 46 10.37 6.97 7.60
CA ILE A 46 11.37 7.39 8.58
C ILE A 46 12.74 7.29 7.91
N THR A 47 13.42 8.43 7.74
CA THR A 47 14.75 8.46 7.12
C THR A 47 15.77 7.61 7.89
N GLN A 48 16.80 7.09 7.20
CA GLN A 48 17.90 6.35 7.85
C GLN A 48 18.60 7.16 8.96
N LYS A 49 18.68 8.48 8.78
CA LYS A 49 19.21 9.41 9.79
C LYS A 49 18.35 9.40 11.06
N THR A 50 17.03 9.48 10.91
CA THR A 50 16.06 9.43 12.01
C THR A 50 16.11 8.07 12.73
N TRP A 51 16.16 6.98 11.96
CA TRP A 51 16.34 5.62 12.51
C TRP A 51 17.65 5.48 13.31
N GLY A 52 18.74 6.07 12.82
CA GLY A 52 20.01 6.10 13.54
C GLY A 52 19.92 6.86 14.86
N ALA A 53 19.17 7.96 14.91
CA ALA A 53 18.93 8.72 16.13
C ALA A 53 18.10 7.92 17.16
N ILE A 54 17.02 7.26 16.70
CA ILE A 54 16.17 6.40 17.54
C ILE A 54 16.99 5.26 18.16
N ARG A 55 17.81 4.56 17.36
CA ARG A 55 18.66 3.47 17.87
C ARG A 55 19.70 3.94 18.89
N ARG A 56 20.24 5.16 18.72
CA ARG A 56 21.18 5.75 19.69
C ARG A 56 20.48 6.10 21.00
N ALA A 57 19.28 6.69 20.94
CA ALA A 57 18.47 6.96 22.12
C ALA A 57 18.10 5.67 22.86
N ASN A 58 17.69 4.62 22.16
CA ASN A 58 17.32 3.34 22.76
C ASN A 58 18.50 2.56 23.37
N ARG A 59 19.75 2.86 23.03
CA ARG A 59 20.94 2.15 23.55
C ARG A 59 21.27 2.48 25.01
N ALA A 60 20.81 3.62 25.53
CA ALA A 60 21.10 4.08 26.89
C ALA A 60 19.90 3.99 27.84
N GLY A 61 18.75 3.49 27.36
CA GLY A 61 17.44 3.58 28.03
C GLY A 61 16.87 5.00 28.05
N PRO A 62 15.62 5.21 28.54
CA PRO A 62 14.44 4.38 28.33
C PRO A 62 14.02 4.41 26.85
N PHE A 63 13.19 3.44 26.43
CA PHE A 63 12.73 3.35 25.04
C PHE A 63 11.92 4.58 24.65
N VAL A 64 12.25 5.21 23.51
CA VAL A 64 11.39 6.25 22.93
C VAL A 64 10.20 5.55 22.30
N GLY A 65 9.07 5.53 23.01
CA GLY A 65 7.78 5.10 22.48
C GLY A 65 7.18 6.23 21.65
N LEU A 66 7.08 6.03 20.34
CA LEU A 66 6.30 6.92 19.48
C LEU A 66 4.84 6.46 19.53
N VAL A 67 4.01 7.16 20.30
CA VAL A 67 2.55 7.01 20.21
C VAL A 67 2.07 7.97 19.14
N VAL A 68 1.55 7.43 18.04
CA VAL A 68 0.83 8.22 17.04
C VAL A 68 -0.64 8.17 17.44
N PRO A 69 -1.25 9.28 17.89
CA PRO A 69 -2.68 9.32 18.15
C PRO A 69 -3.43 8.93 16.88
N ASN A 70 -4.54 8.20 17.02
CA ASN A 70 -5.39 7.93 15.87
C ASN A 70 -5.99 9.26 15.34
N THR A 71 -6.60 9.24 14.16
CA THR A 71 -7.17 10.46 13.54
C THR A 71 -8.24 11.12 14.41
N TYR A 72 -9.02 10.36 15.18
CA TYR A 72 -10.05 10.91 16.07
C TYR A 72 -9.45 11.77 17.18
N GLU A 73 -8.30 11.36 17.74
CA GLU A 73 -7.56 12.11 18.75
C GLU A 73 -6.76 13.28 18.17
N MET A 74 -6.30 13.16 16.92
CA MET A 74 -5.40 14.12 16.30
C MET A 74 -6.14 15.33 15.68
N VAL A 75 -7.36 15.14 15.15
CA VAL A 75 -8.11 16.20 14.45
C VAL A 75 -8.34 17.45 15.31
N PRO A 76 -8.83 17.37 16.56
CA PRO A 76 -9.05 18.56 17.39
C PRO A 76 -7.76 19.34 17.69
N VAL A 77 -6.62 18.64 17.78
CA VAL A 77 -5.32 19.25 18.06
C VAL A 77 -4.78 19.96 16.82
N LEU A 78 -4.93 19.36 15.63
CA LEU A 78 -4.47 19.95 14.37
C LEU A 78 -5.34 21.12 13.89
N GLU A 79 -6.63 21.11 14.20
CA GLU A 79 -7.57 22.17 13.86
C GLU A 79 -7.57 23.32 14.89
N SER A 80 -6.84 23.18 15.99
CA SER A 80 -6.73 24.23 16.99
C SER A 80 -6.00 25.46 16.43
N PRO A 81 -6.50 26.68 16.66
CA PRO A 81 -5.82 27.91 16.25
C PRO A 81 -4.48 28.14 16.96
N SER A 82 -4.21 27.43 18.06
CA SER A 82 -2.93 27.46 18.78
C SER A 82 -1.91 26.44 18.25
N PHE A 83 -2.29 25.62 17.27
CA PHE A 83 -1.42 24.61 16.71
C PHE A 83 -0.32 25.23 15.84
N VAL A 84 0.93 24.89 16.15
CA VAL A 84 2.10 25.31 15.36
C VAL A 84 2.91 24.07 15.01
N ALA A 85 2.84 23.67 13.73
CA ALA A 85 3.62 22.56 13.23
C ALA A 85 5.13 22.87 13.29
N SER A 86 5.92 21.95 13.85
CA SER A 86 7.37 22.06 13.78
C SER A 86 7.86 21.81 12.37
N LYS A 87 8.82 22.63 11.90
CA LYS A 87 9.43 22.49 10.57
C LYS A 87 10.47 21.37 10.49
N SER A 88 10.91 20.84 11.64
CA SER A 88 12.06 19.94 11.73
C SER A 88 11.77 18.60 12.40
N VAL A 89 10.64 18.48 13.09
CA VAL A 89 10.23 17.25 13.78
C VAL A 89 8.74 17.00 13.51
N PRO A 90 8.32 15.75 13.23
CA PRO A 90 6.89 15.43 13.16
C PRO A 90 6.20 15.77 14.48
N ASN A 91 4.90 16.06 14.42
CA ASN A 91 4.10 16.34 15.61
C ASN A 91 4.02 15.07 16.44
N MET A 92 4.69 15.07 17.59
CA MET A 92 4.82 13.93 18.49
C MET A 92 4.35 14.36 19.87
N ASP A 93 3.47 13.57 20.46
CA ASP A 93 3.18 13.66 21.90
C ASP A 93 4.34 13.01 22.64
N ILE A 94 5.04 13.76 23.49
CA ILE A 94 6.10 13.25 24.34
C ILE A 94 5.49 13.09 25.73
N GLN A 95 5.05 11.88 26.05
CA GLN A 95 4.74 11.52 27.43
C GLN A 95 6.02 11.09 28.14
N GLY A 96 6.38 11.85 29.18
CA GLY A 96 7.51 11.62 30.07
C GLY A 96 7.30 12.40 31.36
#